data_AF-A0A6N7VHJ2-F1
#
_entry.id   AF-A0A6N7VHJ2-F1
#
_cell.length_a   1.000
_cell.length_b   1.000
_cell.length_c   1.000
_cell.angle_alpha   90.00
_cell.angle_beta   90.00
_cell.angle_gamma   90.00
#
_symmetry.space_group_name_H-M   'P 1'
#
loop_
_entity.id
_entity.type
_entity.pdbx_description
1 polymer ?
#
loop_
_entity_poly.entity_id
_entity_poly.type
_entity_poly.pdbx_seq_one_letter_code
_entity_poly.pdbx_strand_id
1 'polypeptide(L)'
;MADHFLGALKEIERRAQNNILVFSDVLTERLEVIAQNMVGKSISDNDYLKLLELYYKKFSKDENKQAMLFCLLRMQEVVFYKEHKENQDDLSKMEFNEEYDSITKAFLSRKRDYYQITLKNIFQRFILLDTLAYIVFLLVFVLLIHISFRVSFILLVILWALVLFFAKKKGVPYFYNSRIQTLLQDVDSTLLQVDQAIF
;
A
#
# COMPACT_ATOMS: atom_id res chain seq x y z
N MET A 1 20.13 -3.59 -8.90
CA MET A 1 19.22 -4.75 -8.80
C MET A 1 18.72 -5.08 -10.19
N ALA A 2 18.37 -6.33 -10.45
CA ALA A 2 18.00 -6.77 -11.79
C ALA A 2 16.48 -6.93 -11.88
N ASP A 3 15.86 -6.18 -12.79
CA ASP A 3 14.45 -6.31 -13.12
C ASP A 3 14.25 -7.54 -14.01
N HIS A 4 14.20 -8.73 -13.39
CA HIS A 4 14.22 -10.01 -14.07
C HIS A 4 12.97 -10.25 -14.93
N PHE A 5 11.85 -9.62 -14.60
CA PHE A 5 10.57 -9.87 -15.26
C PHE A 5 10.01 -8.65 -16.03
N LEU A 6 10.52 -7.45 -15.77
CA LEU A 6 10.00 -6.18 -16.29
C LEU A 6 9.97 -6.16 -17.82
N GLY A 7 10.99 -6.72 -18.47
CA GLY A 7 11.03 -6.82 -19.94
C GLY A 7 9.86 -7.62 -20.51
N ALA A 8 9.53 -8.76 -19.89
CA ALA A 8 8.42 -9.61 -20.33
C ALA A 8 7.06 -8.95 -20.05
N LEU A 9 6.91 -8.27 -18.91
CA LEU A 9 5.70 -7.51 -18.56
C LEU A 9 5.46 -6.32 -19.50
N LYS A 10 6.52 -5.56 -19.84
CA LYS A 10 6.44 -4.45 -20.81
C LYS A 10 6.05 -4.93 -22.21
N GLU A 11 6.50 -6.12 -22.61
CA GLU A 11 6.10 -6.70 -23.89
C GLU A 11 4.60 -7.07 -23.92
N ILE A 12 4.04 -7.56 -22.80
CA ILE A 12 2.59 -7.75 -22.66
C ILE A 12 1.86 -6.42 -22.77
N GLU A 13 2.32 -5.38 -22.07
CA GLU A 13 1.72 -4.05 -22.14
C GLU A 13 1.69 -3.51 -23.57
N ARG A 14 2.82 -3.58 -24.28
CA ARG A 14 2.94 -3.11 -25.67
C ARG A 14 1.95 -3.84 -26.58
N ARG A 15 1.77 -5.15 -26.40
CA ARG A 15 0.80 -5.95 -27.16
C ARG A 15 -0.64 -5.67 -26.77
N ALA A 16 -0.90 -5.35 -25.50
CA ALA A 16 -2.23 -4.94 -25.04
C ALA A 16 -2.64 -3.57 -25.59
N GLN A 17 -1.70 -2.64 -25.75
CA GLN A 17 -1.94 -1.31 -26.35
C GLN A 17 -2.20 -1.39 -27.87
N ASN A 18 -1.51 -2.30 -28.56
CA ASN A 18 -1.63 -2.44 -30.02
C ASN A 18 -2.85 -3.26 -30.46
N ASN A 19 -3.52 -3.97 -29.56
CA ASN A 19 -4.72 -4.76 -29.87
C ASN A 19 -5.98 -4.00 -29.44
N ILE A 20 -6.95 -3.89 -30.37
CA ILE A 20 -8.26 -3.23 -30.16
C ILE A 20 -9.07 -3.91 -29.05
N LEU A 21 -8.83 -5.21 -28.82
CA LEU A 21 -9.30 -5.96 -27.66
C LEU A 21 -8.24 -5.88 -26.56
N VAL A 22 -8.37 -4.87 -25.69
CA VAL A 22 -7.60 -4.76 -24.45
C VAL A 22 -7.61 -6.12 -23.73
N PHE A 23 -6.43 -6.66 -23.42
CA PHE A 23 -6.22 -7.95 -22.74
C PHE A 23 -7.08 -9.11 -23.27
N SER A 24 -6.74 -9.66 -24.45
CA SER A 24 -7.33 -10.92 -24.93
C SER A 24 -6.97 -12.10 -24.00
N ASP A 25 -7.72 -13.20 -24.09
CA ASP A 25 -7.48 -14.42 -23.29
C ASP A 25 -6.02 -14.91 -23.39
N VAL A 26 -5.42 -14.73 -24.58
CA VAL A 26 -4.00 -15.06 -24.85
C VAL A 26 -3.02 -14.17 -24.08
N LEU A 27 -3.33 -12.89 -23.88
CA LEU A 27 -2.48 -11.98 -23.08
C LEU A 27 -2.65 -12.25 -21.58
N THR A 28 -3.86 -12.61 -21.16
CA THR A 28 -4.16 -13.04 -19.79
C THR A 28 -3.38 -14.30 -19.42
N GLU A 29 -3.40 -15.32 -20.27
CA GLU A 29 -2.64 -16.57 -20.04
C GLU A 29 -1.13 -16.29 -19.95
N ARG A 30 -0.59 -15.44 -20.85
CA ARG A 30 0.82 -15.04 -20.79
C ARG A 30 1.18 -14.28 -19.51
N LEU A 31 0.27 -13.43 -19.02
CA LEU A 31 0.44 -12.72 -17.76
C LEU A 31 0.47 -13.69 -16.58
N GLU A 32 -0.44 -14.67 -16.57
CA GLU A 32 -0.52 -15.71 -15.53
C GLU A 32 0.73 -16.59 -15.52
N VAL A 33 1.26 -16.98 -16.69
CA VAL A 33 2.53 -17.73 -16.77
C VAL A 33 3.70 -16.94 -16.19
N ILE A 34 3.79 -15.63 -16.49
CA ILE A 34 4.84 -14.78 -15.91
C ILE A 34 4.65 -14.65 -14.40
N ALA A 35 3.42 -14.41 -13.93
CA ALA A 35 3.11 -14.32 -12.51
C ALA A 35 3.45 -15.63 -11.77
N GLN A 36 3.12 -16.79 -12.33
CA GLN A 36 3.47 -18.08 -11.73
C GLN A 36 4.99 -18.27 -11.62
N ASN A 37 5.75 -17.77 -12.61
CA ASN A 37 7.21 -17.82 -12.59
C ASN A 37 7.86 -16.89 -11.56
N MET A 38 7.11 -15.91 -11.03
CA MET A 38 7.55 -15.01 -9.96
C MET A 38 7.34 -15.62 -8.56
N VAL A 39 6.40 -16.55 -8.40
CA VAL A 39 6.06 -17.14 -7.10
C VAL A 39 7.31 -17.73 -6.43
N GLY A 40 7.58 -17.29 -5.20
CA GLY A 40 8.69 -17.78 -4.38
C GLY A 40 10.08 -17.27 -4.76
N LYS A 41 10.20 -16.35 -5.72
CA LYS A 41 11.47 -15.70 -6.09
C LYS A 41 11.59 -14.31 -5.44
N SER A 42 12.82 -13.81 -5.35
CA SER A 42 13.05 -12.39 -5.11
C SER A 42 12.58 -11.62 -6.34
N ILE A 43 11.77 -10.59 -6.13
CA ILE A 43 11.15 -9.78 -7.21
C ILE A 43 11.46 -8.33 -6.94
N SER A 44 11.79 -7.56 -7.99
CA SER A 44 12.01 -6.13 -7.81
C SER A 44 10.70 -5.37 -7.57
N ASP A 45 10.78 -4.24 -6.89
CA ASP A 45 9.65 -3.32 -6.71
C ASP A 45 9.03 -2.92 -8.06
N ASN A 46 9.86 -2.68 -9.08
CA ASN A 46 9.42 -2.35 -10.44
C ASN A 46 8.71 -3.54 -11.12
N ASP A 47 9.22 -4.76 -10.97
CA ASP A 47 8.59 -5.98 -11.50
C ASP A 47 7.19 -6.16 -10.91
N TYR A 48 7.06 -6.05 -9.58
CA TYR A 48 5.78 -6.24 -8.88
C TYR A 48 4.79 -5.11 -9.14
N LEU A 49 5.23 -3.85 -9.13
CA LEU A 49 4.36 -2.73 -9.48
C LEU A 49 3.83 -2.84 -10.92
N LYS A 50 4.67 -3.31 -11.86
CA LYS A 50 4.26 -3.52 -13.24
C LYS A 50 3.27 -4.66 -13.38
N LEU A 51 3.46 -5.74 -12.62
CA LEU A 51 2.52 -6.85 -12.53
C LEU A 51 1.14 -6.35 -12.09
N LEU A 52 1.08 -5.59 -10.99
CA LEU A 52 -0.17 -5.02 -10.49
C LEU A 52 -0.84 -4.08 -11.50
N GLU A 53 -0.08 -3.36 -12.32
CA GLU A 53 -0.63 -2.48 -13.36
C GLU A 53 -1.35 -3.28 -14.44
N LEU A 54 -0.77 -4.40 -14.85
CA LEU A 54 -1.37 -5.30 -15.84
C LEU A 54 -2.62 -6.00 -15.29
N TYR A 55 -2.57 -6.47 -14.04
CA TYR A 55 -3.76 -7.04 -13.39
C TYR A 55 -4.86 -6.00 -13.17
N TYR A 56 -4.52 -4.75 -12.82
CA TYR A 56 -5.50 -3.66 -12.76
C TYR A 56 -6.21 -3.46 -14.10
N LYS A 57 -5.48 -3.50 -15.22
CA LYS A 57 -6.05 -3.40 -16.57
C LYS A 57 -6.93 -4.61 -16.91
N LYS A 58 -6.52 -5.82 -16.52
CA LYS A 58 -7.34 -7.05 -16.62
C LYS A 58 -8.66 -6.89 -15.86
N PHE A 59 -8.60 -6.60 -14.56
CA PHE A 59 -9.79 -6.42 -13.73
C PHE A 59 -10.68 -5.26 -14.16
N SER A 60 -10.11 -4.21 -14.76
CA SER A 60 -10.90 -3.13 -15.36
C SER A 60 -11.75 -3.59 -16.54
N LYS A 61 -11.29 -4.59 -17.30
CA LYS A 61 -12.07 -5.21 -18.37
C LYS A 61 -13.16 -6.13 -17.81
N ASP A 62 -12.84 -6.86 -16.75
CA ASP A 62 -13.76 -7.77 -16.06
C ASP A 62 -14.75 -7.02 -15.14
N GLU A 63 -14.71 -5.68 -15.13
CA GLU A 63 -15.49 -4.78 -14.26
C GLU A 63 -15.37 -5.09 -12.74
N ASN A 64 -14.31 -5.79 -12.33
CA ASN A 64 -14.07 -6.17 -10.94
C ASN A 64 -13.42 -5.01 -10.16
N LYS A 65 -14.26 -4.13 -9.64
CA LYS A 65 -13.83 -2.95 -8.87
C LYS A 65 -13.07 -3.28 -7.59
N GLN A 66 -13.34 -4.41 -6.94
CA GLN A 66 -12.67 -4.79 -5.70
C GLN A 66 -11.24 -5.26 -5.97
N ALA A 67 -11.03 -6.09 -6.99
CA ALA A 67 -9.70 -6.52 -7.41
C ALA A 67 -8.86 -5.36 -7.95
N MET A 68 -9.49 -4.41 -8.66
CA MET A 68 -8.82 -3.15 -9.03
C MET A 68 -8.37 -2.36 -7.80
N LEU A 69 -9.20 -2.28 -6.75
CA LEU A 69 -8.86 -1.59 -5.50
C LEU A 69 -7.70 -2.31 -4.79
N PHE A 70 -7.69 -3.65 -4.77
CA PHE A 70 -6.59 -4.43 -4.26
C PHE A 70 -5.26 -4.05 -4.94
N CYS A 71 -5.23 -4.04 -6.29
CA CYS A 71 -4.01 -3.66 -7.02
C CYS A 71 -3.53 -2.26 -6.66
N LEU A 72 -4.44 -1.29 -6.54
CA LEU A 72 -4.09 0.08 -6.16
C LEU A 72 -3.53 0.17 -4.74
N LEU A 73 -4.11 -0.56 -3.79
CA LEU A 73 -3.66 -0.55 -2.39
C LEU A 73 -2.27 -1.17 -2.26
N ARG A 74 -2.04 -2.33 -2.88
CA ARG A 74 -0.71 -2.98 -2.88
C ARG A 74 0.36 -2.11 -3.53
N MET A 75 0.04 -1.45 -4.65
CA MET A 75 0.96 -0.51 -5.27
C MET A 75 1.37 0.64 -4.34
N GLN A 76 0.41 1.19 -3.59
CA GLN A 76 0.67 2.31 -2.68
C GLN A 76 1.41 1.88 -1.42
N GLU A 77 1.17 0.66 -0.95
CA GLU A 77 1.93 0.05 0.13
C GLU A 77 3.40 -0.11 -0.26
N VAL A 78 3.69 -0.63 -1.46
CA VAL A 78 5.07 -0.74 -1.98
C VAL A 78 5.75 0.63 -2.09
N VAL A 79 5.02 1.65 -2.59
CA VAL A 79 5.53 3.03 -2.64
C VAL A 79 5.85 3.56 -1.24
N PHE A 80 4.99 3.28 -0.26
CA PHE A 80 5.19 3.68 1.13
C PHE A 80 6.46 3.04 1.72
N TYR A 81 6.67 1.74 1.53
CA TYR A 81 7.87 1.03 1.98
C TYR A 81 9.14 1.53 1.29
N LYS A 82 9.06 1.88 0.00
CA LYS A 82 10.20 2.47 -0.72
C LYS A 82 10.59 3.86 -0.17
N GLU A 83 9.61 4.69 0.20
CA GLU A 83 9.85 6.01 0.81
C GLU A 83 10.37 5.91 2.26
N HIS A 84 10.04 4.84 2.98
CA HIS A 84 10.37 4.62 4.39
C HIS A 84 11.35 3.45 4.53
N LYS A 85 12.64 3.71 4.24
CA LYS A 85 13.71 2.71 4.23
C LYS A 85 13.79 1.87 5.51
N GLU A 86 13.44 2.45 6.65
CA GLU A 86 13.41 1.79 7.95
C GLU A 86 12.41 0.64 8.07
N ASN A 87 11.46 0.52 7.14
CA ASN A 87 10.47 -0.54 7.10
C ASN A 87 10.73 -1.53 5.94
N GLN A 88 11.79 -1.36 5.13
CA GLN A 88 12.07 -2.25 4.00
C GLN A 88 12.48 -3.65 4.42
N ASP A 89 13.08 -3.79 5.61
CA ASP A 89 13.45 -5.10 6.18
C ASP A 89 12.22 -6.01 6.39
N ASP A 90 11.02 -5.43 6.52
CA ASP A 90 9.76 -6.18 6.61
C ASP A 90 9.44 -6.92 5.29
N LEU A 91 10.05 -6.51 4.17
CA LEU A 91 9.86 -7.05 2.82
C LEU A 91 11.14 -7.69 2.27
N SER A 92 11.71 -8.63 3.03
CA SER A 92 12.98 -9.31 2.69
C SER A 92 13.07 -10.00 1.31
N LYS A 93 11.93 -10.23 0.65
CA LYS A 93 11.85 -10.84 -0.69
C LYS A 93 11.60 -9.82 -1.83
N MET A 94 11.49 -8.54 -1.49
CA MET A 94 11.35 -7.45 -2.45
C MET A 94 12.66 -6.69 -2.59
N GLU A 95 13.13 -6.56 -3.82
CA GLU A 95 14.33 -5.80 -4.17
C GLU A 95 13.94 -4.36 -4.57
N PHE A 96 14.22 -3.38 -3.70
CA PHE A 96 13.89 -1.99 -3.94
C PHE A 96 14.93 -1.29 -4.83
N ASN A 97 14.55 -0.96 -6.06
CA ASN A 97 15.41 -0.16 -6.96
C ASN A 97 15.51 1.32 -6.53
N GLU A 98 16.58 2.01 -6.94
CA GLU A 98 16.74 3.46 -6.67
C GLU A 98 15.70 4.32 -7.39
N GLU A 99 15.36 3.96 -8.64
CA GLU A 99 14.38 4.69 -9.45
C GLU A 99 13.15 3.83 -9.77
N TYR A 100 11.99 4.48 -9.89
CA TYR A 100 10.79 3.87 -10.42
C TYR A 100 10.82 3.86 -11.95
N ASP A 101 10.26 2.81 -12.55
CA ASP A 101 9.93 2.86 -13.99
C ASP A 101 9.00 4.05 -14.29
N SER A 102 9.28 4.77 -15.38
CA SER A 102 8.62 6.04 -15.72
C SER A 102 7.11 5.89 -15.95
N ILE A 103 6.68 4.73 -16.45
CA ILE A 103 5.27 4.40 -16.71
C ILE A 103 4.54 4.12 -15.40
N THR A 104 5.14 3.33 -14.51
CA THR A 104 4.63 3.05 -13.18
C THR A 104 4.47 4.34 -12.37
N LYS A 105 5.44 5.26 -12.45
CA LYS A 105 5.37 6.58 -11.83
C LYS A 105 4.20 7.42 -12.35
N ALA A 106 3.92 7.38 -13.66
CA ALA A 106 2.80 8.08 -14.26
C ALA A 106 1.43 7.48 -13.84
N PHE A 107 1.33 6.15 -13.77
CA PHE A 107 0.13 5.46 -13.30
C PHE A 107 -0.16 5.77 -11.82
N LEU A 108 0.86 5.66 -10.97
CA LEU A 108 0.79 5.99 -9.55
C LEU A 108 0.37 7.45 -9.36
N SER A 109 1.01 8.40 -10.06
CA SER A 109 0.69 9.83 -9.97
C SER A 109 -0.79 10.13 -10.27
N ARG A 110 -1.35 9.47 -11.29
CA ARG A 110 -2.76 9.66 -11.68
C ARG A 110 -3.77 9.11 -10.66
N LYS A 111 -3.38 8.11 -9.85
CA LYS A 111 -4.26 7.41 -8.90
C LYS A 111 -3.91 7.65 -7.42
N ARG A 112 -2.88 8.47 -7.15
CA ARG A 112 -2.35 8.78 -5.82
C ARG A 112 -3.36 9.46 -4.88
N ASP A 113 -4.22 10.32 -5.43
CA ASP A 113 -5.06 11.21 -4.63
C ASP A 113 -6.10 10.46 -3.80
N TYR A 114 -6.69 9.38 -4.32
CA TYR A 114 -7.79 8.68 -3.64
C TYR A 114 -7.40 8.19 -2.23
N TYR A 115 -6.17 7.67 -2.09
CA TYR A 115 -5.71 7.08 -0.85
C TYR A 115 -5.05 8.08 0.09
N GLN A 116 -4.24 9.01 -0.44
CA GLN A 116 -3.68 10.08 0.38
C GLN A 116 -4.79 10.89 1.05
N ILE A 117 -5.91 11.11 0.36
CA ILE A 117 -7.10 11.73 0.93
C ILE A 117 -7.73 10.84 2.01
N THR A 118 -7.88 9.54 1.77
CA THR A 118 -8.50 8.61 2.73
C THR A 118 -7.69 8.49 4.02
N LEU A 119 -6.38 8.23 3.93
CA LEU A 119 -5.50 8.21 5.09
C LEU A 119 -5.49 9.56 5.81
N LYS A 120 -5.37 10.68 5.07
CA LYS A 120 -5.39 12.02 5.67
C LYS A 120 -6.67 12.23 6.46
N ASN A 121 -7.82 11.82 5.94
CA ASN A 121 -9.10 11.90 6.64
C ASN A 121 -9.14 11.03 7.89
N ILE A 122 -8.61 9.80 7.84
CA ILE A 122 -8.54 8.90 8.99
C ILE A 122 -7.63 9.48 10.08
N PHE A 123 -6.42 9.91 9.71
CA PHE A 123 -5.48 10.53 10.64
C PHE A 123 -6.01 11.84 11.22
N GLN A 124 -6.70 12.66 10.43
CA GLN A 124 -7.31 13.89 10.93
C GLN A 124 -8.40 13.60 11.97
N ARG A 125 -9.24 12.58 11.75
CA ARG A 125 -10.22 12.13 12.75
C ARG A 125 -9.56 11.55 14.00
N PHE A 126 -8.50 10.76 13.81
CA PHE A 126 -7.73 10.21 14.92
C PHE A 126 -7.10 11.31 15.78
N ILE A 127 -6.41 12.28 15.17
CA ILE A 127 -5.82 13.42 15.87
C ILE A 127 -6.90 14.16 16.67
N LEU A 128 -8.07 14.40 16.07
CA LEU A 128 -9.17 15.08 16.75
C LEU A 128 -9.65 14.30 17.99
N LEU A 129 -9.84 12.99 17.88
CA LEU A 129 -10.25 12.14 19.00
C LEU A 129 -9.17 12.08 20.09
N ASP A 130 -7.92 11.97 19.70
CA ASP A 130 -6.76 11.94 20.60
C ASP A 130 -6.59 13.27 21.35
N THR A 131 -6.80 14.40 20.68
CA THR A 131 -6.83 15.73 21.32
C THR A 131 -8.01 15.88 22.28
N LEU A 132 -9.20 15.37 21.93
CA LEU A 132 -10.34 15.36 22.85
C LEU A 132 -10.04 14.52 24.11
N ALA A 133 -9.46 13.32 23.93
CA ALA A 133 -9.03 12.48 25.04
C ALA A 133 -8.00 13.20 25.92
N TYR A 134 -7.00 13.87 25.32
CA TYR A 134 -6.03 14.69 26.03
C TYR A 134 -6.70 15.75 26.93
N ILE A 135 -7.68 16.49 26.42
CA ILE A 135 -8.40 17.53 27.20
C ILE A 135 -9.13 16.90 28.39
N VAL A 136 -9.81 15.77 28.16
CA VAL A 136 -10.53 15.04 29.22
C VAL A 136 -9.56 14.55 30.29
N PHE A 137 -8.44 13.94 29.90
CA PHE A 137 -7.42 13.48 30.85
C PHE A 137 -6.79 14.63 31.64
N LEU A 138 -6.55 15.77 31.00
CA LEU A 138 -6.03 16.96 31.67
C LEU A 138 -6.99 17.45 32.77
N LEU A 139 -8.30 17.52 32.46
CA LEU A 139 -9.31 17.91 33.43
C LEU A 139 -9.37 16.92 34.60
N VAL A 140 -9.34 15.61 34.33
CA VAL A 140 -9.33 14.56 35.36
C VAL A 140 -8.10 14.70 36.26
N PHE A 141 -6.91 14.88 35.70
CA PHE A 141 -5.66 14.94 36.47
C PHE A 141 -5.60 16.16 37.39
N VAL A 142 -6.11 17.31 36.93
CA VAL A 142 -6.09 18.56 37.69
C VAL A 142 -7.22 18.61 38.72
N LEU A 143 -8.43 18.20 38.35
CA LEU A 143 -9.62 18.35 39.21
C LEU A 143 -9.82 17.17 40.18
N LEU A 144 -9.56 15.93 39.75
CA LEU A 144 -9.83 14.74 40.56
C LEU A 144 -8.58 14.24 41.28
N ILE A 145 -7.43 14.22 40.61
CA ILE A 145 -6.16 13.71 41.18
C ILE A 145 -5.36 14.82 41.87
N HIS A 146 -5.78 16.08 41.73
CA HIS A 146 -5.13 17.27 42.31
C HIS A 146 -3.63 17.37 42.00
N ILE A 147 -3.20 16.87 40.83
CA ILE A 147 -1.83 17.07 40.36
C ILE A 147 -1.67 18.51 39.89
N SER A 148 -0.50 19.11 40.13
CA SER A 148 -0.22 20.45 39.64
C SER A 148 -0.36 20.53 38.11
N PHE A 149 -1.06 21.57 37.63
CA PHE A 149 -1.36 21.76 36.21
C PHE A 149 -0.13 21.62 35.31
N ARG A 150 1.00 22.22 35.71
CA ARG A 150 2.24 22.20 34.93
C ARG A 150 2.76 20.79 34.69
N VAL A 151 2.74 19.94 35.73
CA VAL A 151 3.22 18.55 35.64
C VAL A 151 2.29 17.72 34.75
N SER A 152 0.97 17.81 34.97
CA SER A 152 -0.01 17.09 34.14
C SER A 152 0.05 17.49 32.68
N PHE A 153 0.19 18.80 32.41
CA PHE A 153 0.29 19.33 31.05
C PHE A 153 1.51 18.76 30.31
N ILE A 154 2.70 18.84 30.90
CA ILE A 154 3.94 18.35 30.27
C ILE A 154 3.85 16.84 30.02
N LEU A 155 3.41 16.08 31.02
CA LEU A 155 3.31 14.62 30.91
C LEU A 155 2.34 14.20 29.80
N LEU A 156 1.16 14.83 29.73
CA LEU A 156 0.17 14.50 28.70
C LEU A 156 0.60 14.95 27.31
N VAL A 157 1.36 16.04 27.16
CA VAL A 157 1.91 16.47 25.86
C VAL A 157 2.91 15.44 25.34
N ILE A 158 3.79 14.92 26.21
CA ILE A 158 4.73 13.86 25.84
C ILE A 158 3.98 12.60 25.43
N LEU A 159 2.97 12.19 26.21
CA LEU A 159 2.15 11.02 25.89
C LEU A 159 1.42 11.18 24.55
N TRP A 160 0.79 12.33 24.33
CA TRP A 160 0.10 12.66 23.08
C TRP A 160 1.04 12.58 21.87
N ALA A 161 2.24 13.17 21.96
CA ALA A 161 3.23 13.11 20.89
C ALA A 161 3.70 11.67 20.60
N LEU A 162 3.89 10.85 21.65
CA LEU A 162 4.24 9.44 21.50
C LEU A 162 3.12 8.64 20.83
N VAL A 163 1.87 8.83 21.25
CA VAL A 163 0.70 8.16 20.66
C VAL A 163 0.59 8.51 19.17
N LEU A 164 0.73 9.79 18.80
CA LEU A 164 0.73 10.20 17.40
C LEU A 164 1.86 9.57 16.58
N PHE A 165 3.07 9.52 17.13
CA PHE A 165 4.22 8.90 16.46
C PHE A 165 3.97 7.40 16.20
N PHE A 166 3.52 6.66 17.21
CA PHE A 166 3.22 5.24 17.07
C PHE A 166 2.01 4.98 16.17
N ALA A 167 0.96 5.79 16.27
CA ALA A 167 -0.23 5.69 15.43
C ALA A 167 0.12 5.93 13.95
N LYS A 168 1.00 6.88 13.64
CA LYS A 168 1.47 7.07 12.26
C LYS A 168 2.31 5.89 11.78
N LYS A 169 3.26 5.44 12.60
CA LYS A 169 4.18 4.35 12.23
C LYS A 169 3.46 3.01 12.02
N LYS A 170 2.54 2.63 12.91
CA LYS A 170 1.83 1.34 12.86
C LYS A 170 0.46 1.41 12.18
N GLY A 171 -0.20 2.56 12.21
CA GLY A 171 -1.56 2.70 11.68
C GLY A 171 -1.61 2.64 10.15
N VAL A 172 -0.57 3.14 9.46
CA VAL A 172 -0.50 3.06 7.99
C VAL A 172 -0.40 1.59 7.51
N PRO A 173 0.57 0.78 7.96
CA PRO A 173 0.62 -0.65 7.60
C PRO A 173 -0.64 -1.43 8.03
N TYR A 174 -1.19 -1.13 9.20
CA TYR A 174 -2.41 -1.78 9.68
C TYR A 174 -3.61 -1.50 8.76
N PHE A 175 -3.75 -0.26 8.29
CA PHE A 175 -4.83 0.12 7.38
C PHE A 175 -4.74 -0.65 6.05
N TYR A 176 -3.54 -0.73 5.47
CA TYR A 176 -3.31 -1.51 4.26
C TYR A 176 -3.68 -2.98 4.49
N ASN A 177 -3.09 -3.64 5.48
CA ASN A 177 -3.35 -5.05 5.77
C ASN A 177 -4.83 -5.36 6.00
N SER A 178 -5.50 -4.55 6.82
CA SER A 178 -6.93 -4.74 7.12
C SER A 178 -7.79 -4.64 5.85
N ARG A 179 -7.55 -3.63 5.01
CA ARG A 179 -8.33 -3.44 3.78
C ARG A 179 -7.98 -4.49 2.73
N ILE A 180 -6.72 -4.82 2.58
CA ILE A 180 -6.23 -5.82 1.63
C ILE A 180 -6.82 -7.19 1.94
N GLN A 181 -6.83 -7.61 3.21
CA GLN A 181 -7.44 -8.88 3.64
C GLN A 181 -8.90 -9.02 3.21
N THR A 182 -9.68 -7.92 3.27
CA THR A 182 -11.09 -7.96 2.82
C THR A 182 -11.24 -8.10 1.31
N LEU A 183 -10.22 -7.75 0.53
CA LEU A 183 -10.24 -7.76 -0.93
C LEU A 183 -9.65 -9.03 -1.54
N LEU A 184 -8.98 -9.87 -0.75
CA LEU A 184 -8.32 -11.11 -1.25
C LEU A 184 -9.30 -12.08 -1.90
N GLN A 185 -10.58 -12.05 -1.51
CA GLN A 185 -11.61 -12.95 -2.04
C GLN A 185 -11.94 -12.69 -3.52
N ASP A 186 -11.68 -11.48 -4.01
CA ASP A 186 -12.05 -11.04 -5.36
C ASP A 186 -10.86 -11.08 -6.35
N VAL A 187 -9.68 -11.52 -5.89
CA VAL A 187 -8.42 -11.47 -6.64
C VAL A 187 -8.07 -12.84 -7.23
N ASP A 188 -7.51 -12.85 -8.44
CA ASP A 188 -7.00 -14.05 -9.09
C ASP A 188 -6.01 -14.82 -8.22
N SER A 189 -6.14 -16.16 -8.19
CA SER A 189 -5.32 -17.04 -7.35
C SER A 189 -3.82 -16.93 -7.65
N THR A 190 -3.43 -16.74 -8.91
CA THR A 190 -2.03 -16.58 -9.30
C THR A 190 -1.44 -15.27 -8.78
N LEU A 191 -2.19 -14.15 -8.85
CA LEU A 191 -1.74 -12.88 -8.29
C LEU A 191 -1.62 -12.98 -6.77
N LEU A 192 -2.58 -13.64 -6.12
CA LEU A 192 -2.58 -13.87 -4.68
C LEU A 192 -1.35 -14.67 -4.22
N GLN A 193 -0.94 -15.70 -4.98
CA GLN A 193 0.25 -16.48 -4.66
C GLN A 193 1.54 -15.66 -4.75
N VAL A 194 1.66 -14.76 -5.74
CA VAL A 194 2.79 -13.83 -5.85
C VAL A 194 2.77 -12.86 -4.68
N ASP A 195 1.60 -12.33 -4.33
CA ASP A 195 1.41 -11.38 -3.25
C ASP A 195 1.82 -11.94 -1.88
N GLN A 196 1.33 -13.14 -1.54
CA GLN A 196 1.68 -13.86 -0.30
C GLN A 196 3.12 -14.35 -0.27
N ALA A 197 3.77 -14.47 -1.43
CA ALA A 197 5.18 -14.78 -1.47
C ALA A 197 6.01 -13.58 -0.98
N ILE A 198 5.52 -12.34 -1.15
CA ILE A 198 6.21 -11.09 -0.83
C ILE A 198 5.84 -10.57 0.57
N PHE A 199 4.55 -10.55 0.91
CA PHE A 199 3.96 -10.01 2.16
C PHE A 199 3.45 -11.12 3.06
#